data_AF-A0A2E6HRD2-F1
#
_entry.id   AF-A0A2E6HRD2-F1
#
_cell.length_a   1.000
_cell.length_b   1.000
_cell.length_c   1.000
_cell.angle_alpha   90.00
_cell.angle_beta   90.00
_cell.angle_gamma   90.00
#
_symmetry.space_group_name_H-M   'P 1'
#
loop_
_entity.id
_entity.type
_entity.pdbx_description
1 polymer ?
#
loop_
_entity_poly.entity_id
_entity_poly.type
_entity_poly.pdbx_seq_one_letter_code
_entity_poly.pdbx_strand_id
1 'polypeptide(L)'
;MATASISLIREQTERVRPPRALWVPFPLGRPLGIPGDTNFQIDVLRATLGMLSTATEPVIEDYPIEAPGAGPEVWACPLTIEAESDESLAGRLLHEVARLRPWATETQRRRGRTLFGLSGAGPDQVDDVATMLALVAESGNVTDQLTTDIKWAHPMPFLLRHLAEDLRSFYHEAIASQPGDIPPNHDALNKWIFGETVLGEVLLTIGEHLTIAGKTDPKVGIVRNMMIPEGL
;
A
#
# COMPACT_ATOMS: atom_id res chain seq x y z
N MET A 1 -17.42 -28.08 -11.20
CA MET A 1 -15.96 -27.85 -11.10
C MET A 1 -15.56 -27.88 -9.63
N ALA A 2 -14.51 -28.60 -9.23
CA ALA A 2 -14.09 -28.78 -7.83
C ALA A 2 -13.09 -27.69 -7.41
N THR A 3 -13.55 -26.44 -7.32
CA THR A 3 -12.76 -25.30 -6.86
C THR A 3 -13.37 -24.71 -5.61
N ALA A 4 -12.53 -24.15 -4.73
CA ALA A 4 -12.93 -23.38 -3.56
C ALA A 4 -12.08 -22.10 -3.53
N SER A 5 -12.64 -21.03 -2.98
CA SER A 5 -11.98 -19.74 -2.83
C SER A 5 -12.11 -19.26 -1.38
N ILE A 6 -11.15 -18.45 -0.93
CA ILE A 6 -11.27 -17.70 0.32
C ILE A 6 -11.69 -16.29 -0.05
N SER A 7 -12.73 -15.77 0.59
CA SER A 7 -13.26 -14.45 0.30
C SER A 7 -13.28 -13.54 1.50
N LEU A 8 -12.84 -12.31 1.29
CA LEU A 8 -12.83 -11.24 2.29
C LEU A 8 -14.03 -10.29 2.15
N ILE A 9 -14.75 -10.32 1.03
CA ILE A 9 -15.86 -9.39 0.74
C ILE A 9 -17.08 -10.21 0.31
N ARG A 10 -18.08 -10.32 1.20
CA ARG A 10 -19.26 -11.19 1.00
C ARG A 10 -20.07 -10.76 -0.22
N GLU A 11 -20.33 -9.47 -0.36
CA GLU A 11 -21.17 -8.88 -1.40
C GLU A 11 -20.60 -9.14 -2.80
N GLN A 12 -19.27 -9.08 -2.94
CA GLN A 12 -18.59 -9.41 -4.19
C GLN A 12 -18.71 -10.91 -4.50
N THR A 13 -18.61 -11.75 -3.48
CA THR A 13 -18.71 -13.21 -3.62
C THR A 13 -20.10 -13.63 -4.08
N GLU A 14 -21.15 -13.03 -3.50
CA GLU A 14 -22.54 -13.28 -3.88
C GLU A 14 -22.83 -12.86 -5.33
N ARG A 15 -22.17 -11.79 -5.81
CA ARG A 15 -22.27 -11.35 -7.21
C ARG A 15 -21.53 -12.28 -8.16
N VAL A 16 -20.32 -12.72 -7.80
CA VAL A 16 -19.47 -13.60 -8.63
C VAL A 16 -20.01 -15.03 -8.68
N ARG A 17 -20.67 -15.50 -7.61
CA ARG A 17 -21.21 -16.86 -7.46
C ARG A 17 -20.17 -17.95 -7.76
N PRO A 18 -19.01 -17.95 -7.06
CA PRO A 18 -18.01 -18.98 -7.27
C PRO A 18 -18.55 -20.36 -6.87
N PRO A 19 -17.97 -21.46 -7.40
CA PRO A 19 -18.41 -22.81 -7.06
C PRO A 19 -18.37 -23.16 -5.56
N ARG A 20 -17.41 -22.61 -4.80
CA ARG A 20 -17.45 -22.49 -3.33
C ARG A 20 -16.66 -21.27 -2.90
N ALA A 21 -17.08 -20.66 -1.80
CA ALA A 21 -16.29 -19.67 -1.10
C ALA A 21 -16.39 -19.85 0.42
N LEU A 22 -15.25 -19.89 1.10
CA LEU A 22 -15.19 -19.64 2.53
C LEU A 22 -15.10 -18.12 2.71
N TRP A 23 -16.16 -17.51 3.21
CA TRP A 23 -16.12 -16.11 3.62
C TRP A 23 -15.42 -16.03 4.98
N VAL A 24 -14.42 -15.16 5.09
CA VAL A 24 -13.64 -14.97 6.32
C VAL A 24 -13.82 -13.53 6.82
N PRO A 25 -14.12 -13.32 8.12
CA PRO A 25 -14.25 -12.00 8.72
C PRO A 25 -12.87 -11.39 9.05
N PHE A 26 -11.95 -11.38 8.09
CA PHE A 26 -10.55 -10.98 8.30
C PHE A 26 -10.27 -9.61 7.66
N PRO A 27 -9.24 -8.88 8.13
CA PRO A 27 -8.79 -7.67 7.46
C PRO A 27 -8.44 -7.91 6.00
N LEU A 28 -8.77 -6.95 5.13
CA LEU A 28 -8.42 -7.01 3.71
C LEU A 28 -6.91 -7.27 3.52
N GLY A 29 -6.59 -8.15 2.58
CA GLY A 29 -5.22 -8.60 2.33
C GLY A 29 -4.69 -9.69 3.26
N ARG A 30 -5.49 -10.16 4.24
CA ARG A 30 -5.11 -11.24 5.16
C ARG A 30 -6.09 -12.42 5.16
N PRO A 31 -6.29 -13.10 4.01
CA PRO A 31 -7.28 -14.18 3.88
C PRO A 31 -7.01 -15.39 4.79
N LEU A 32 -5.81 -15.50 5.39
CA LEU A 32 -5.45 -16.58 6.32
C LEU A 32 -5.27 -16.12 7.77
N GLY A 33 -5.62 -14.87 8.10
CA GLY A 33 -5.41 -14.30 9.44
C GLY A 33 -4.01 -13.69 9.66
N ILE A 34 -3.52 -13.68 10.91
CA ILE A 34 -2.25 -13.03 11.26
C ILE A 34 -1.06 -13.79 10.68
N PRO A 35 -0.01 -13.09 10.21
CA PRO A 35 1.28 -13.70 9.91
C PRO A 35 1.89 -14.46 11.10
N GLY A 36 2.39 -15.67 10.87
CA GLY A 36 3.12 -16.46 11.87
C GLY A 36 2.25 -17.35 12.76
N ASP A 37 0.92 -17.23 12.70
CA ASP A 37 0.01 -18.16 13.37
C ASP A 37 -0.26 -19.39 12.48
N THR A 38 0.71 -20.31 12.46
CA THR A 38 0.67 -21.51 11.62
C THR A 38 -0.58 -22.35 11.86
N ASN A 39 -1.02 -22.49 13.12
CA ASN A 39 -2.17 -23.34 13.44
C ASN A 39 -3.45 -22.71 12.90
N PHE A 40 -3.67 -21.42 13.13
CA PHE A 40 -4.84 -20.70 12.61
C PHE A 40 -4.88 -20.72 11.07
N GLN A 41 -3.74 -20.45 10.42
CA GLN A 41 -3.65 -20.46 8.96
C GLN A 41 -3.97 -21.84 8.38
N ILE A 42 -3.46 -22.91 9.01
CA ILE A 42 -3.77 -24.29 8.60
C ILE A 42 -5.26 -24.60 8.80
N ASP A 43 -5.88 -24.11 9.86
CA ASP A 43 -7.30 -24.37 10.13
C ASP A 43 -8.22 -23.66 9.12
N VAL A 44 -7.89 -22.43 8.71
CA VAL A 44 -8.57 -21.73 7.59
C VAL A 44 -8.44 -22.52 6.29
N LEU A 45 -7.25 -23.04 5.99
CA LEU A 45 -7.01 -23.86 4.80
C LEU A 45 -7.79 -25.17 4.85
N ARG A 46 -7.85 -25.84 6.01
CA ARG A 46 -8.63 -27.07 6.20
C ARG A 46 -10.11 -26.83 6.02
N ALA A 47 -10.65 -25.74 6.57
CA ALA A 47 -12.04 -25.35 6.37
C ALA A 47 -12.34 -25.14 4.87
N THR A 48 -11.51 -24.37 4.19
CA THR A 48 -11.65 -24.07 2.75
C THR A 48 -11.60 -25.34 1.89
N LEU A 49 -10.60 -26.20 2.11
CA LEU A 49 -10.42 -27.43 1.35
C LEU A 49 -11.47 -28.49 1.72
N GLY A 50 -12.00 -28.47 2.95
CA GLY A 50 -13.09 -29.32 3.39
C GLY A 50 -14.35 -29.15 2.55
N MET A 51 -14.63 -27.94 2.07
CA MET A 51 -15.76 -27.63 1.18
C MET A 51 -15.71 -28.39 -0.16
N LEU A 52 -14.54 -28.91 -0.56
CA LEU A 52 -14.42 -29.74 -1.77
C LEU A 52 -15.10 -31.10 -1.60
N SER A 53 -15.25 -31.58 -0.37
CA SER A 53 -15.92 -32.86 -0.09
C SER A 53 -17.44 -32.79 -0.19
N THR A 54 -18.03 -31.61 0.04
CA THR A 54 -19.48 -31.33 0.02
C THR A 54 -19.93 -30.61 -1.25
N ALA A 55 -19.14 -30.77 -2.31
CA ALA A 55 -19.13 -29.99 -3.54
C ALA A 55 -20.32 -30.23 -4.50
N THR A 56 -21.57 -30.08 -4.06
CA THR A 56 -22.78 -30.34 -4.88
C THR A 56 -23.32 -29.10 -5.60
N GLU A 57 -23.25 -27.92 -4.98
CA GLU A 57 -23.77 -26.66 -5.54
C GLU A 57 -22.89 -25.44 -5.13
N PRO A 58 -23.08 -24.25 -5.73
CA PRO A 58 -22.43 -23.03 -5.27
C PRO A 58 -22.80 -22.70 -3.83
N VAL A 59 -21.82 -22.72 -2.93
CA VAL A 59 -22.02 -22.46 -1.50
C VAL A 59 -21.03 -21.41 -1.02
N ILE A 60 -21.53 -20.46 -0.21
CA ILE A 60 -20.73 -19.54 0.59
C ILE A 60 -20.91 -19.96 2.06
N GLU A 61 -19.84 -20.40 2.71
CA GLU A 61 -19.84 -20.72 4.14
C GLU A 61 -19.09 -19.64 4.91
N ASP A 62 -19.57 -19.29 6.10
CA ASP A 62 -18.91 -18.33 6.97
C ASP A 62 -17.90 -19.05 7.86
N TYR A 63 -16.66 -18.56 7.87
CA TYR A 63 -15.65 -19.05 8.80
C TYR A 63 -15.98 -18.59 10.22
N PRO A 64 -16.05 -19.50 11.21
CA PRO A 64 -16.68 -19.20 12.51
C PRO A 64 -15.78 -18.44 13.49
N ILE A 65 -14.49 -18.26 13.17
CA ILE A 65 -13.50 -17.69 14.08
C ILE A 65 -12.98 -16.38 13.47
N GLU A 66 -13.00 -15.29 14.24
CA GLU A 66 -12.33 -14.06 13.84
C GLU A 66 -10.80 -14.23 13.85
N ALA A 67 -10.10 -13.56 12.94
CA ALA A 67 -8.64 -13.53 13.02
C ALA A 67 -8.24 -12.81 14.31
N PRO A 68 -7.36 -13.39 15.15
CA PRO A 68 -6.84 -12.66 16.29
C PRO A 68 -6.16 -11.38 15.80
N GLY A 69 -6.12 -10.33 16.63
CA GLY A 69 -5.37 -9.11 16.30
C GLY A 69 -5.75 -8.42 14.99
N ALA A 70 -7.06 -8.35 14.66
CA ALA A 70 -7.55 -7.26 13.83
C ALA A 70 -7.07 -5.96 14.49
N GLY A 71 -5.97 -5.40 13.97
CA GLY A 71 -5.28 -4.30 14.62
C GLY A 71 -6.25 -3.15 14.87
N PRO A 72 -6.03 -2.37 15.94
CA PRO A 72 -6.98 -1.32 16.31
C PRO A 72 -7.26 -0.39 15.11
N GLU A 73 -8.52 -0.06 14.87
CA GLU A 73 -8.91 0.98 13.91
C GLU A 73 -8.22 2.32 14.20
N VAL A 74 -7.87 2.54 15.47
CA VAL A 74 -7.09 3.67 15.95
C VAL A 74 -5.64 3.25 16.11
N TRP A 75 -4.88 3.34 15.02
CA TRP A 75 -3.42 3.34 15.06
C TRP A 75 -2.93 4.78 14.97
N ALA A 76 -2.03 5.17 15.87
CA ALA A 76 -1.24 6.38 15.74
C ALA A 76 0.21 5.95 15.53
N CYS A 77 0.88 6.48 14.51
CA CYS A 77 2.30 6.23 14.34
C CYS A 77 3.05 6.94 15.48
N PRO A 78 3.76 6.23 16.38
CA PRO A 78 4.48 6.88 17.48
C PRO A 78 5.68 7.73 17.01
N LEU A 79 5.97 7.76 15.71
CA LEU A 79 6.85 8.76 15.12
C LEU A 79 6.05 10.04 14.95
N THR A 80 6.18 10.94 15.92
CA THR A 80 5.78 12.34 15.71
C THR A 80 6.67 12.89 14.59
N ILE A 81 6.12 12.94 13.38
CA ILE A 81 6.71 13.68 12.26
C ILE A 81 6.30 15.13 12.52
N GLU A 82 7.11 15.85 13.28
CA GLU A 82 6.89 17.28 13.45
C GLU A 82 7.07 17.95 12.10
N ALA A 83 6.09 18.76 11.70
CA ALA A 83 6.17 19.57 10.51
C ALA A 83 7.34 20.57 10.67
N GLU A 84 8.37 20.40 9.88
CA GLU A 84 9.46 21.35 9.80
C GLU A 84 9.04 22.54 8.92
N SER A 85 9.44 23.76 9.29
CA SER A 85 9.10 24.98 8.57
C SER A 85 10.07 25.23 7.40
N ASP A 86 10.24 24.24 6.53
CA ASP A 86 10.87 24.45 5.22
C ASP A 86 9.82 25.03 4.26
N GLU A 87 10.19 26.01 3.46
CA GLU A 87 9.29 26.65 2.49
C GLU A 87 9.01 25.74 1.28
N SER A 88 9.92 24.82 0.96
CA SER A 88 9.82 23.91 -0.17
C SER A 88 9.16 22.59 0.20
N LEU A 89 8.35 22.04 -0.71
CA LEU A 89 7.73 20.74 -0.51
C LEU A 89 8.79 19.62 -0.53
N ALA A 90 9.82 19.80 -1.35
CA ALA A 90 10.96 18.88 -1.42
C ALA A 90 11.74 18.80 -0.11
N GLY A 91 12.06 19.94 0.52
CA GLY A 91 12.76 19.97 1.80
C GLY A 91 11.96 19.30 2.92
N ARG A 92 10.66 19.61 3.01
CA ARG A 92 9.73 18.97 3.97
C ARG A 92 9.69 17.44 3.79
N LEU A 93 9.60 16.96 2.55
CA LEU A 93 9.54 15.53 2.27
C LEU A 93 10.87 14.82 2.56
N LEU A 94 12.00 15.45 2.23
CA LEU A 94 13.33 14.89 2.51
C LEU A 94 13.60 14.77 4.01
N HIS A 95 13.18 15.76 4.81
CA HIS A 95 13.28 15.68 6.26
C HIS A 95 12.42 14.53 6.82
N GLU A 96 11.19 14.35 6.31
CA GLU A 96 10.32 13.23 6.66
C GLU A 96 10.98 11.87 6.33
N VAL A 97 11.52 11.72 5.12
CA VAL A 97 12.27 10.53 4.69
C VAL A 97 13.49 10.27 5.58
N ALA A 98 14.24 11.31 5.95
CA ALA A 98 15.40 11.20 6.83
C ALA A 98 15.03 10.65 8.22
N ARG A 99 13.88 11.04 8.77
CA ARG A 99 13.37 10.52 10.06
C ARG A 99 12.98 9.04 10.02
N LEU A 100 12.44 8.58 8.89
CA LEU A 100 12.02 7.20 8.70
C LEU A 100 13.18 6.24 8.37
N ARG A 101 14.27 6.77 7.83
CA ARG A 101 15.43 6.01 7.34
C ARG A 101 16.04 5.02 8.34
N PRO A 102 16.27 5.34 9.63
CA PRO A 102 16.83 4.38 10.58
C PRO A 102 15.97 3.12 10.72
N TRP A 103 14.65 3.28 10.73
CA TRP A 103 13.70 2.19 10.86
C TRP A 103 13.62 1.35 9.58
N ALA A 104 13.55 2.00 8.42
CA ALA A 104 13.56 1.29 7.14
C ALA A 104 14.85 0.46 6.99
N THR A 105 16.00 1.04 7.36
CA THR A 105 17.30 0.35 7.36
C THR A 105 17.29 -0.87 8.27
N GLU A 106 16.70 -0.78 9.46
CA GLU A 106 16.59 -1.90 10.39
C GLU A 106 15.72 -3.03 9.82
N THR A 107 14.57 -2.70 9.20
CA THR A 107 13.72 -3.68 8.52
C THR A 107 14.46 -4.37 7.38
N GLN A 108 15.17 -3.61 6.55
CA GLN A 108 15.95 -4.14 5.43
C GLN A 108 17.08 -5.06 5.93
N ARG A 109 17.78 -4.69 7.00
CA ARG A 109 18.81 -5.54 7.65
C ARG A 109 18.22 -6.85 8.16
N ARG A 110 17.07 -6.82 8.83
CA ARG A 110 16.40 -8.04 9.32
C ARG A 110 15.90 -8.94 8.19
N ARG A 111 15.38 -8.35 7.11
CA ARG A 111 14.80 -9.10 5.98
C ARG A 111 15.82 -9.52 4.92
N GLY A 112 16.99 -8.88 4.88
CA GLY A 112 18.01 -9.07 3.84
C GLY A 112 17.61 -8.58 2.44
N ARG A 113 16.52 -7.81 2.34
CA ARG A 113 15.98 -7.29 1.07
C ARG A 113 15.15 -6.02 1.31
N THR A 114 14.99 -5.21 0.25
CA THR A 114 14.03 -4.10 0.20
C THR A 114 12.92 -4.37 -0.82
N LEU A 115 11.76 -3.75 -0.62
CA LEU A 115 10.63 -3.66 -1.54
C LEU A 115 10.72 -2.41 -2.44
N PHE A 116 11.62 -1.46 -2.13
CA PHE A 116 11.89 -0.27 -2.92
C PHE A 116 12.64 -0.62 -4.22
N GLY A 117 12.31 0.07 -5.31
CA GLY A 117 13.03 0.05 -6.59
C GLY A 117 12.19 -0.31 -7.81
N LEU A 118 10.85 -0.33 -7.69
CA LEU A 118 9.92 -0.57 -8.80
C LEU A 118 10.02 0.51 -9.89
N SER A 119 10.39 1.74 -9.54
CA SER A 119 10.63 2.81 -10.51
C SER A 119 11.90 2.62 -11.34
N GLY A 120 12.80 1.72 -10.91
CA GLY A 120 14.16 1.59 -11.44
C GLY A 120 15.23 2.31 -10.60
N ALA A 121 14.83 3.03 -9.54
CA ALA A 121 15.76 3.60 -8.58
C ALA A 121 16.49 2.51 -7.76
N GLY A 122 17.77 2.76 -7.46
CA GLY A 122 18.57 1.95 -6.55
C GLY A 122 18.18 2.13 -5.08
N PRO A 123 18.51 1.18 -4.19
CA PRO A 123 18.13 1.25 -2.76
C PRO A 123 18.65 2.47 -2.00
N ASP A 124 19.71 3.11 -2.49
CA ASP A 124 20.32 4.33 -1.96
C ASP A 124 19.70 5.62 -2.51
N GLN A 125 18.80 5.52 -3.50
CA GLN A 125 18.22 6.65 -4.24
C GLN A 125 16.82 7.06 -3.74
N VAL A 126 16.52 6.78 -2.46
CA VAL A 126 15.24 7.15 -1.84
C VAL A 126 15.02 8.68 -1.86
N ASP A 127 16.08 9.46 -1.62
CA ASP A 127 16.01 10.93 -1.64
C ASP A 127 15.77 11.48 -3.05
N ASP A 128 16.32 10.82 -4.08
CA ASP A 128 16.09 11.20 -5.47
C ASP A 128 14.63 10.98 -5.86
N VAL A 129 14.03 9.85 -5.46
CA VAL A 129 12.61 9.56 -5.68
C VAL A 129 11.72 10.55 -4.94
N ALA A 130 12.05 10.89 -3.69
CA ALA A 130 11.35 11.91 -2.92
C ALA A 130 11.41 13.29 -3.59
N THR A 131 12.61 13.71 -3.98
CA THR A 131 12.82 15.00 -4.68
C THR A 131 12.04 15.05 -5.98
N MET A 132 12.07 13.97 -6.78
CA MET A 132 11.31 13.87 -8.03
C MET A 132 9.81 14.04 -7.82
N LEU A 133 9.21 13.35 -6.85
CA LEU A 133 7.77 13.48 -6.59
C LEU A 133 7.41 14.89 -6.11
N ALA A 134 8.22 15.49 -5.23
CA ALA A 134 8.00 16.86 -4.78
C ALA A 134 8.09 17.87 -5.94
N LEU A 135 9.07 17.74 -6.83
CA LEU A 135 9.21 18.60 -8.02
C LEU A 135 8.01 18.46 -8.97
N VAL A 136 7.48 17.24 -9.16
CA VAL A 136 6.26 17.03 -9.95
C VAL A 136 5.05 17.69 -9.29
N ALA A 137 4.92 17.58 -7.97
CA ALA A 137 3.84 18.21 -7.21
C ALA A 137 3.89 19.74 -7.32
N GLU A 138 5.08 20.34 -7.20
CA GLU A 138 5.29 21.80 -7.30
C GLU A 138 5.10 22.32 -8.73
N SER A 139 5.62 21.61 -9.74
CA SER A 139 5.57 22.06 -11.13
C SER A 139 4.26 21.73 -11.85
N GLY A 140 3.52 20.72 -11.40
CA GLY A 140 2.38 20.14 -12.11
C GLY A 140 2.77 19.36 -13.37
N ASN A 141 4.06 19.12 -13.62
CA ASN A 141 4.53 18.42 -14.80
C ASN A 141 4.37 16.89 -14.64
N VAL A 142 3.20 16.39 -15.01
CA VAL A 142 2.86 14.96 -14.90
C VAL A 142 3.11 14.16 -16.18
N THR A 143 3.51 14.81 -17.28
CA THR A 143 3.65 14.16 -18.60
C THR A 143 5.06 14.17 -19.14
N ASP A 144 5.84 15.21 -18.88
CA ASP A 144 7.16 15.33 -19.48
C ASP A 144 8.18 14.57 -18.67
N GLN A 145 9.18 14.04 -19.36
CA GLN A 145 10.26 13.31 -18.73
C GLN A 145 11.22 14.30 -18.04
N LEU A 146 11.37 14.16 -16.73
CA LEU A 146 12.34 14.93 -15.96
C LEU A 146 13.75 14.43 -16.24
N THR A 147 14.70 15.37 -16.33
CA THR A 147 16.10 15.07 -16.67
C THR A 147 16.83 14.64 -15.40
N THR A 148 17.15 13.34 -15.30
CA THR A 148 17.82 12.75 -14.14
C THR A 148 18.87 11.73 -14.59
N ASP A 149 19.87 11.47 -13.76
CA ASP A 149 20.86 10.42 -13.99
C ASP A 149 20.30 9.00 -13.76
N ILE A 150 19.10 8.89 -13.18
CA ILE A 150 18.43 7.61 -12.94
C ILE A 150 17.81 7.08 -14.23
N LYS A 151 18.12 5.81 -14.53
CA LYS A 151 17.48 5.08 -15.62
C LYS A 151 16.14 4.51 -15.16
N TRP A 152 15.08 5.31 -15.31
CA TRP A 152 13.71 4.91 -14.97
C TRP A 152 13.24 3.69 -15.77
N ALA A 153 12.53 2.79 -15.10
CA ALA A 153 11.97 1.57 -15.68
C ALA A 153 10.67 1.82 -16.48
N HIS A 154 10.04 2.98 -16.29
CA HIS A 154 8.75 3.33 -16.87
C HIS A 154 8.76 4.75 -17.44
N PRO A 155 8.00 5.02 -18.52
CA PRO A 155 7.81 6.38 -19.03
C PRO A 155 6.78 7.15 -18.19
N MET A 156 6.80 8.47 -18.27
CA MET A 156 5.71 9.32 -17.78
C MET A 156 4.43 9.09 -18.61
N PRO A 157 3.22 9.18 -18.02
CA PRO A 157 2.93 9.45 -16.60
C PRO A 157 3.02 8.20 -15.70
N PHE A 158 3.17 6.98 -16.24
CA PHE A 158 3.15 5.74 -15.46
C PHE A 158 4.29 5.63 -14.44
N LEU A 159 5.41 6.31 -14.68
CA LEU A 159 6.50 6.43 -13.72
C LEU A 159 6.01 6.95 -12.36
N LEU A 160 5.08 7.90 -12.32
CA LEU A 160 4.57 8.50 -11.07
C LEU A 160 3.95 7.46 -10.13
N ARG A 161 3.23 6.48 -10.69
CA ARG A 161 2.70 5.35 -9.90
C ARG A 161 3.82 4.57 -9.23
N HIS A 162 4.90 4.29 -9.95
CA HIS A 162 6.00 3.46 -9.45
C HIS A 162 6.87 4.21 -8.45
N LEU A 163 7.10 5.52 -8.67
CA LEU A 163 7.74 6.40 -7.68
C LEU A 163 6.92 6.46 -6.38
N ALA A 164 5.59 6.61 -6.50
CA ALA A 164 4.71 6.61 -5.34
C ALA A 164 4.74 5.27 -4.58
N GLU A 165 4.76 4.15 -5.30
CA GLU A 165 4.85 2.82 -4.70
C GLU A 165 6.21 2.56 -4.02
N ASP A 166 7.28 3.10 -4.58
CA ASP A 166 8.61 3.03 -3.98
C ASP A 166 8.66 3.76 -2.64
N LEU A 167 8.17 5.00 -2.56
CA LEU A 167 8.12 5.70 -1.27
C LEU A 167 7.14 5.05 -0.30
N ARG A 168 5.98 4.58 -0.73
CA ARG A 168 5.09 3.82 0.16
C ARG A 168 5.77 2.58 0.72
N SER A 169 6.48 1.84 -0.12
CA SER A 169 7.25 0.67 0.29
C SER A 169 8.32 1.03 1.33
N PHE A 170 9.01 2.16 1.15
CA PHE A 170 9.94 2.68 2.15
C PHE A 170 9.25 3.02 3.49
N TYR A 171 8.06 3.62 3.47
CA TYR A 171 7.29 3.94 4.68
C TYR A 171 6.80 2.67 5.38
N HIS A 172 6.32 1.69 4.60
CA HIS A 172 5.98 0.36 5.10
C HIS A 172 7.16 -0.34 5.77
N GLU A 173 8.36 -0.23 5.18
CA GLU A 173 9.58 -0.77 5.78
C GLU A 173 9.93 -0.06 7.08
N ALA A 174 9.79 1.27 7.14
CA ALA A 174 10.02 2.02 8.37
C ALA A 174 9.06 1.60 9.51
N ILE A 175 7.78 1.39 9.20
CA ILE A 175 6.81 0.98 10.22
C ILE A 175 7.05 -0.46 10.69
N ALA A 176 7.53 -1.35 9.81
CA ALA A 176 7.67 -2.77 10.13
C ALA A 176 8.71 -3.08 11.23
N SER A 177 9.65 -2.18 11.51
CA SER A 177 10.62 -2.32 12.61
C SER A 177 10.33 -1.39 13.80
N GLN A 178 9.20 -0.68 13.76
CA GLN A 178 8.82 0.26 14.81
C GLN A 178 8.52 -0.48 16.14
N PRO A 179 8.86 0.13 17.28
CA PRO A 179 8.44 -0.39 18.58
C PRO A 179 6.92 -0.21 18.76
N GLY A 180 6.19 -1.31 18.92
CA GLY A 180 4.75 -1.33 19.16
C GLY A 180 4.17 -2.74 19.01
N ASP A 181 3.17 -3.09 19.82
CA ASP A 181 2.69 -4.47 19.93
C ASP A 181 1.84 -4.93 18.72
N ILE A 182 1.33 -4.00 17.89
CA ILE A 182 0.40 -4.33 16.80
C ILE A 182 0.71 -3.49 15.55
N PRO A 183 1.05 -4.12 14.41
CA PRO A 183 1.22 -3.41 13.14
C PRO A 183 -0.13 -2.85 12.64
N PRO A 184 -0.15 -1.68 11.98
CA PRO A 184 -1.40 -1.13 11.45
C PRO A 184 -2.06 -2.06 10.44
N ASN A 185 -3.38 -2.01 10.38
CA ASN A 185 -4.13 -2.54 9.24
C ASN A 185 -3.97 -1.60 8.02
N HIS A 186 -4.48 -2.01 6.86
CA HIS A 186 -4.31 -1.25 5.61
C HIS A 186 -4.94 0.16 5.69
N ASP A 187 -6.12 0.26 6.29
CA ASP A 187 -6.88 1.52 6.33
C ASP A 187 -6.24 2.53 7.28
N ALA A 188 -5.80 2.08 8.45
CA ALA A 188 -5.12 2.93 9.42
C ALA A 188 -3.79 3.45 8.87
N LEU A 189 -3.08 2.63 8.08
CA LEU A 189 -1.87 3.07 7.40
C LEU A 189 -2.16 4.11 6.32
N ASN A 190 -3.15 3.86 5.45
CA ASN A 190 -3.53 4.84 4.42
C ASN A 190 -3.97 6.15 5.05
N LYS A 191 -4.78 6.10 6.11
CA LYS A 191 -5.22 7.29 6.85
C LYS A 191 -4.04 8.08 7.39
N TRP A 192 -3.03 7.41 7.95
CA TRP A 192 -1.82 8.06 8.41
C TRP A 192 -1.02 8.67 7.26
N ILE A 193 -0.73 7.92 6.20
CA ILE A 193 0.01 8.42 5.03
C ILE A 193 -0.69 9.66 4.46
N PHE A 194 -1.99 9.57 4.14
CA PHE A 194 -2.70 10.65 3.47
C PHE A 194 -3.19 11.77 4.39
N GLY A 195 -3.27 11.54 5.70
CA GLY A 195 -3.77 12.50 6.67
C GLY A 195 -2.67 13.23 7.47
N GLU A 196 -1.49 12.62 7.63
CA GLU A 196 -0.49 13.09 8.60
C GLU A 196 0.93 13.22 8.03
N THR A 197 1.19 12.81 6.77
CA THR A 197 2.53 12.84 6.18
C THR A 197 2.66 13.84 5.02
N VAL A 198 3.87 14.37 4.83
CA VAL A 198 4.23 15.20 3.67
C VAL A 198 4.16 14.36 2.38
N LEU A 199 4.49 13.08 2.43
CA LEU A 199 4.26 12.16 1.31
C LEU A 199 2.79 12.16 0.89
N GLY A 200 1.85 12.11 1.84
CA GLY A 200 0.42 12.20 1.57
C GLY A 200 0.04 13.46 0.80
N GLU A 201 0.50 14.62 1.28
CA GLU A 201 0.29 15.93 0.64
C GLU A 201 0.83 15.96 -0.80
N VAL A 202 2.05 15.45 -1.02
CA VAL A 202 2.68 15.33 -2.33
C VAL A 202 1.85 14.45 -3.26
N LEU A 203 1.43 13.27 -2.81
CA LEU A 203 0.66 12.34 -3.62
C LEU A 203 -0.72 12.88 -3.98
N LEU A 204 -1.40 13.55 -3.04
CA LEU A 204 -2.68 14.21 -3.30
C LEU A 204 -2.53 15.33 -4.32
N THR A 205 -1.51 16.18 -4.18
CA THR A 205 -1.20 17.28 -5.12
C THR A 205 -0.95 16.74 -6.53
N ILE A 206 -0.13 15.68 -6.68
CA ILE A 206 0.07 15.01 -7.97
C ILE A 206 -1.25 14.43 -8.51
N GLY A 207 -2.09 13.88 -7.64
CA GLY A 207 -3.42 13.39 -8.00
C GLY A 207 -4.34 14.45 -8.58
N GLU A 208 -4.30 15.66 -8.05
CA GLU A 208 -5.03 16.80 -8.60
C GLU A 208 -4.53 17.15 -10.00
N HIS A 209 -3.21 17.25 -10.20
CA HIS A 209 -2.59 17.50 -11.50
C HIS A 209 -2.97 16.41 -12.52
N LEU A 210 -2.89 15.14 -12.14
CA LEU A 210 -3.30 14.00 -12.97
C LEU A 210 -4.79 14.04 -13.30
N THR A 211 -5.64 14.48 -12.37
CA THR A 211 -7.08 14.63 -12.60
C THR A 211 -7.37 15.74 -13.61
N ILE A 212 -6.66 16.87 -13.51
CA ILE A 212 -6.78 17.99 -14.46
C ILE A 212 -6.30 17.55 -15.85
N ALA A 213 -5.10 16.99 -15.94
CA ALA A 213 -4.55 16.48 -17.20
C ALA A 213 -5.41 15.35 -17.81
N GLY A 214 -5.99 14.52 -16.96
CA GLY A 214 -6.89 13.43 -17.32
C GLY A 214 -8.17 13.86 -18.06
N LYS A 215 -8.61 15.12 -17.90
CA LYS A 215 -9.73 15.69 -18.67
C LYS A 215 -9.39 15.83 -20.15
N THR A 216 -8.11 15.99 -20.48
CA THR A 216 -7.62 16.14 -21.86
C THR A 216 -7.07 14.82 -22.42
N ASP A 217 -6.33 14.06 -21.61
CA ASP A 217 -5.84 12.72 -21.96
C ASP A 217 -6.31 11.67 -20.93
N PRO A 218 -7.33 10.85 -21.27
CA PRO A 218 -7.85 9.83 -20.37
C PRO A 218 -6.81 8.82 -19.85
N LYS A 219 -5.70 8.59 -20.58
CA LYS A 219 -4.64 7.67 -20.13
C LYS A 219 -3.91 8.20 -18.89
N VAL A 220 -3.78 9.51 -18.77
CA VAL A 220 -3.20 10.18 -17.59
C VAL A 220 -4.11 10.00 -16.37
N GLY A 221 -5.43 10.11 -16.58
CA GLY A 221 -6.43 9.92 -15.51
C GLY A 221 -6.41 8.52 -14.88
N ILE A 222 -6.03 7.49 -15.64
CA ILE A 222 -5.88 6.12 -15.12
C ILE A 222 -4.78 6.07 -14.04
N VAL A 223 -3.68 6.81 -14.22
CA VAL A 223 -2.55 6.83 -13.26
C VAL A 223 -3.00 7.38 -11.91
N ARG A 224 -3.91 8.36 -11.88
CA ARG A 224 -4.47 8.88 -10.62
C ARG A 224 -5.14 7.79 -9.79
N ASN A 225 -6.01 6.99 -10.40
CA ASN A 225 -6.74 5.91 -9.72
C ASN A 225 -5.82 4.75 -9.30
N MET A 226 -4.67 4.64 -9.96
CA MET A 226 -3.62 3.70 -9.59
C MET A 226 -2.76 4.18 -8.42
N MET A 227 -2.66 5.48 -8.22
CA MET A 227 -1.88 6.09 -7.15
C MET A 227 -2.72 6.27 -5.89
N ILE A 228 -3.91 6.87 -5.98
CA ILE A 228 -4.69 7.30 -4.81
C ILE A 228 -5.86 6.32 -4.60
N PRO A 229 -6.01 5.73 -3.40
CA PRO A 229 -7.17 4.92 -3.04
C PRO A 229 -8.48 5.68 -3.24
N GLU A 230 -9.54 4.98 -3.66
CA GLU A 230 -10.88 5.55 -3.69
C GLU A 230 -11.44 5.68 -2.26
N GLY A 231 -12.13 6.79 -1.95
CA GLY A 231 -12.80 6.99 -0.67
C GLY A 231 -11.99 7.67 0.43
N LEU A 232 -10.85 8.29 0.09
CA LEU A 232 -10.16 9.27 0.94
C LEU A 232 -10.96 10.58 1.07
#